data_AF-A0A7S3AJQ4-F1
#
_entry.id   AF-A0A7S3AJQ4-F1
#
_cell.length_a   1.000
_cell.length_b   1.000
_cell.length_c   1.000
_cell.angle_alpha   90.00
_cell.angle_beta   90.00
_cell.angle_gamma   90.00
#
_symmetry.space_group_name_H-M   'P 1'
#
loop_
_entity.id
_entity.type
_entity.pdbx_description
1 polymer ?
#
loop_
_entity_poly.entity_id
_entity_poly.type
_entity_poly.pdbx_seq_one_letter_code
_entity_poly.pdbx_strand_id
1 'polypeptide(L)'
;DYVVLQPGAWGRFGGLGVRKSTVSALQQMGIRAIRVGGSFASVTGWPDGGGGTPPSDVSGSYYQWQKWTGPPWTRPSVGAVWNAYRGTSYSLIGGWGPFEVIDMAAAMGIEPIITTTSSSSPTELADLVEYCWGDANTTMGAKRSQDGHPGRYELRFIELGNEQYNSNYVDQVAAMEAKATALGVAGELKYIFPAVLNDADVAKARALGIDEQLAIDMHVGAGGAVDTAKYEFGRRPTFGMSAINLETN
;
A
#
# COMPACT_ATOMS: atom_id res chain seq x y z
N ASP A 1 -9.03 -28.85 0.78
CA ASP A 1 -7.67 -28.75 1.36
C ASP A 1 -6.71 -28.20 0.33
N TYR A 2 -5.92 -27.19 0.70
CA TYR A 2 -4.86 -26.63 -0.14
C TYR A 2 -3.51 -27.00 0.45
N VAL A 3 -2.55 -27.33 -0.41
CA VAL A 3 -1.16 -27.60 -0.01
C VAL A 3 -0.27 -26.55 -0.65
N VAL A 4 0.49 -25.83 0.17
CA VAL A 4 1.49 -24.86 -0.32
C VAL A 4 2.85 -25.55 -0.36
N LEU A 5 3.40 -25.73 -1.56
CA LEU A 5 4.74 -26.29 -1.74
C LEU A 5 5.77 -25.15 -1.80
N GLN A 6 6.69 -25.15 -0.84
CA GLN A 6 7.78 -24.18 -0.78
C GLN A 6 9.11 -24.91 -0.53
N PRO A 7 10.25 -24.35 -0.98
CA PRO A 7 11.56 -24.85 -0.59
C PRO A 7 11.68 -25.00 0.94
N GLY A 8 12.53 -25.90 1.41
CA GLY A 8 12.92 -25.94 2.83
C GLY A 8 13.75 -24.71 3.21
N ALA A 9 14.30 -24.70 4.43
CA ALA A 9 15.18 -23.62 4.90
C ALA A 9 16.34 -23.31 3.93
N TRP A 10 16.80 -24.30 3.18
CA TRP A 10 17.85 -24.16 2.15
C TRP A 10 17.49 -23.15 1.03
N GLY A 11 16.21 -22.97 0.72
CA GLY A 11 15.73 -22.10 -0.36
C GLY A 11 14.91 -20.90 0.10
N ARG A 12 14.73 -20.73 1.42
CA ARG A 12 13.97 -19.63 2.02
C ARG A 12 14.89 -18.51 2.51
N PHE A 13 14.42 -17.27 2.41
CA PHE A 13 15.12 -16.10 2.92
C PHE A 13 14.67 -15.78 4.34
N GLY A 14 15.59 -15.66 5.30
CA GLY A 14 15.28 -15.23 6.67
C GLY A 14 14.26 -16.10 7.43
N GLY A 15 14.06 -17.36 7.02
CA GLY A 15 13.00 -18.21 7.57
C GLY A 15 11.59 -17.91 7.04
N LEU A 16 11.43 -16.85 6.24
CA LEU A 16 10.17 -16.43 5.63
C LEU A 16 9.78 -17.34 4.46
N GLY A 17 8.50 -17.31 4.07
CA GLY A 17 7.96 -17.98 2.88
C GLY A 17 8.42 -17.39 1.54
N VAL A 18 9.63 -16.84 1.49
CA VAL A 18 10.19 -16.05 0.37
C VAL A 18 11.38 -16.80 -0.23
N ARG A 19 11.46 -16.86 -1.57
CA ARG A 19 12.57 -17.52 -2.27
C ARG A 19 13.88 -16.74 -2.10
N LYS A 20 14.90 -17.41 -1.59
CA LYS A 20 16.25 -16.85 -1.41
C LYS A 20 16.88 -16.33 -2.71
N SER A 21 16.64 -17.03 -3.83
CA SER A 21 17.16 -16.61 -5.14
C SER A 21 16.55 -15.29 -5.62
N THR A 22 15.24 -15.09 -5.42
CA THR A 22 14.55 -13.84 -5.75
C THR A 22 15.13 -12.68 -4.94
N VAL A 23 15.26 -12.85 -3.62
CA VAL A 23 15.84 -11.81 -2.75
C VAL A 23 17.28 -11.49 -3.14
N SER A 24 18.08 -12.51 -3.47
CA SER A 24 19.47 -12.31 -3.90
C SER A 24 19.55 -11.46 -5.18
N ALA A 25 18.66 -11.68 -6.14
CA ALA A 25 18.59 -10.88 -7.36
C ALA A 25 18.20 -9.42 -7.07
N LEU A 26 17.19 -9.20 -6.23
CA LEU A 26 16.77 -7.85 -5.81
C LEU A 26 17.90 -7.10 -5.08
N GLN A 27 18.64 -7.78 -4.21
CA GLN A 27 19.81 -7.21 -3.52
C GLN A 27 20.93 -6.86 -4.50
N GLN A 28 21.19 -7.69 -5.51
CA GLN A 28 22.16 -7.40 -6.57
C GLN A 28 21.76 -6.20 -7.43
N MET A 29 20.46 -6.00 -7.68
CA MET A 29 19.94 -4.81 -8.34
C MET A 29 20.12 -3.53 -7.49
N GLY A 30 20.39 -3.67 -6.19
CA GLY A 30 20.61 -2.54 -5.29
C GLY A 30 19.34 -1.80 -4.90
N ILE A 31 18.16 -2.44 -5.01
CA ILE A 31 16.89 -1.78 -4.66
C ILE A 31 16.89 -1.34 -3.19
N ARG A 32 16.24 -0.22 -2.91
CA ARG A 32 16.09 0.35 -1.56
C ARG A 32 14.65 0.46 -1.09
N ALA A 33 13.71 0.27 -1.99
CA ALA A 33 12.29 0.23 -1.71
C ALA A 33 11.59 -0.75 -2.65
N ILE A 34 10.43 -1.25 -2.25
CA ILE A 34 9.56 -2.06 -3.08
C ILE A 34 8.09 -1.63 -2.86
N ARG A 35 7.38 -1.35 -3.95
CA ARG A 35 5.94 -1.11 -3.92
C ARG A 35 5.17 -2.38 -4.23
N VAL A 36 4.10 -2.63 -3.48
CA VAL A 36 3.11 -3.68 -3.80
C VAL A 36 1.72 -3.08 -3.85
N GLY A 37 1.00 -3.41 -4.91
CA GLY A 37 -0.28 -2.81 -5.25
C GLY A 37 -0.44 -2.66 -6.75
N GLY A 38 -0.47 -1.40 -7.20
CA GLY A 38 -0.79 -1.06 -8.58
C GLY A 38 -2.30 -1.12 -8.81
N SER A 39 -2.70 -1.33 -10.06
CA SER A 39 -4.11 -1.31 -10.46
C SER A 39 -4.99 -2.39 -9.79
N PHE A 40 -4.40 -3.40 -9.14
CA PHE A 40 -5.12 -4.30 -8.22
C PHE A 40 -5.73 -3.59 -7.01
N ALA A 41 -5.23 -2.41 -6.64
CA ALA A 41 -5.81 -1.57 -5.59
C ALA A 41 -6.78 -0.52 -6.15
N SER A 42 -6.99 -0.46 -7.47
CA SER A 42 -7.90 0.51 -8.08
C SER A 42 -9.37 0.11 -7.90
N VAL A 43 -10.20 1.12 -7.64
CA VAL A 43 -11.67 1.02 -7.56
C VAL A 43 -12.31 1.18 -8.96
N THR A 44 -11.52 1.47 -9.99
CA THR A 44 -12.03 1.59 -11.35
C THR A 44 -11.89 0.27 -12.07
N GLY A 45 -12.94 -0.16 -12.78
CA GLY A 45 -12.72 -1.17 -13.80
C GLY A 45 -11.79 -0.63 -14.86
N TRP A 46 -10.62 -1.22 -14.87
CA TRP A 46 -9.57 -1.18 -15.87
C TRP A 46 -9.90 -0.44 -17.18
N PRO A 47 -9.28 0.73 -17.40
CA PRO A 47 -9.18 1.37 -18.72
C PRO A 47 -7.83 1.12 -19.41
N ASP A 48 -6.95 0.24 -18.91
CA ASP A 48 -5.60 -0.02 -19.48
C ASP A 48 -5.59 -0.97 -20.71
N GLY A 49 -6.71 -1.05 -21.44
CA GLY A 49 -6.77 -1.76 -22.74
C GLY A 49 -7.22 -3.21 -22.70
N GLY A 50 -7.63 -3.74 -21.55
CA GLY A 50 -8.19 -5.09 -21.38
C GLY A 50 -9.68 -5.27 -21.71
N GLY A 51 -10.38 -4.24 -22.20
CA GLY A 51 -11.71 -4.36 -22.83
C GLY A 51 -12.85 -4.97 -22.00
N GLY A 52 -12.71 -5.06 -20.67
CA GLY A 52 -13.75 -5.60 -19.79
C GLY A 52 -14.41 -4.51 -18.96
N THR A 53 -15.73 -4.38 -19.06
CA THR A 53 -16.52 -3.62 -18.07
C THR A 53 -16.28 -4.24 -16.69
N PRO A 54 -15.90 -3.47 -15.65
CA PRO A 54 -15.94 -4.00 -14.30
C PRO A 54 -17.34 -4.52 -14.00
N PRO A 55 -17.49 -5.63 -13.28
CA PRO A 55 -18.74 -5.91 -12.60
C PRO A 55 -19.22 -4.64 -11.88
N SER A 56 -20.52 -4.34 -11.94
CA SER A 56 -21.10 -3.11 -11.41
C SER A 56 -20.97 -2.94 -9.88
N ASP A 57 -20.29 -3.85 -9.20
CA ASP A 57 -20.09 -3.94 -7.76
C ASP A 57 -18.61 -3.89 -7.31
N VAL A 58 -17.66 -3.62 -8.21
CA VAL A 58 -16.23 -3.58 -7.83
C VAL A 58 -15.88 -2.28 -7.11
N SER A 59 -16.18 -2.23 -5.82
CA SER A 59 -15.81 -1.14 -4.91
C SER A 59 -14.32 -1.10 -4.57
N GLY A 60 -13.45 -1.86 -5.23
CA GLY A 60 -12.06 -2.11 -4.80
C GLY A 60 -11.94 -2.80 -3.44
N SER A 61 -13.06 -3.15 -2.79
CA SER A 61 -13.09 -3.72 -1.44
C SER A 61 -12.35 -5.05 -1.33
N TYR A 62 -12.14 -5.78 -2.42
CA TYR A 62 -11.33 -7.00 -2.46
C TYR A 62 -9.87 -6.76 -2.03
N TYR A 63 -9.36 -5.53 -2.19
CA TYR A 63 -8.01 -5.15 -1.80
C TYR A 63 -7.96 -4.39 -0.46
N GLN A 64 -9.05 -4.38 0.31
CA GLN A 64 -9.05 -3.87 1.68
C GLN A 64 -8.04 -4.65 2.54
N TRP A 65 -7.19 -3.93 3.26
CA TRP A 65 -6.09 -4.49 4.04
C TRP A 65 -6.53 -5.59 5.03
N GLN A 66 -7.74 -5.50 5.60
CA GLN A 66 -8.27 -6.47 6.56
C GLN A 66 -8.32 -7.90 5.99
N LYS A 67 -8.57 -8.02 4.67
CA LYS A 67 -8.62 -9.31 3.95
C LYS A 67 -7.27 -10.01 3.87
N TRP A 68 -6.20 -9.28 4.17
CA TRP A 68 -4.82 -9.76 4.17
C TRP A 68 -4.29 -10.05 5.58
N THR A 69 -5.12 -9.91 6.62
CA THR A 69 -4.71 -10.21 8.00
C THR A 69 -4.87 -11.69 8.34
N GLY A 70 -4.29 -12.12 9.46
CA GLY A 70 -4.35 -13.51 9.92
C GLY A 70 -3.50 -14.48 9.08
N PRO A 71 -3.50 -15.77 9.44
CA PRO A 71 -2.73 -16.79 8.73
C PRO A 71 -3.12 -16.91 7.25
N PRO A 72 -2.16 -16.97 6.29
CA PRO A 72 -2.50 -17.01 4.86
C PRO A 72 -3.43 -18.14 4.43
N TRP A 73 -3.37 -19.30 5.10
CA TRP A 73 -4.23 -20.45 4.80
C TRP A 73 -5.67 -20.32 5.30
N THR A 74 -5.99 -19.31 6.12
CA THR A 74 -7.37 -19.01 6.54
C THR A 74 -8.00 -17.89 5.74
N ARG A 75 -7.24 -17.19 4.89
CA ARG A 75 -7.74 -16.07 4.08
C ARG A 75 -8.56 -16.62 2.90
N PRO A 76 -9.77 -16.10 2.65
CA PRO A 76 -10.54 -16.49 1.47
C PRO A 76 -9.83 -16.03 0.18
N SER A 77 -10.23 -16.60 -0.96
CA SER A 77 -9.93 -15.96 -2.24
C SER A 77 -10.49 -14.55 -2.20
N VAL A 78 -9.66 -13.54 -2.48
CA VAL A 78 -10.09 -12.14 -2.36
C VAL A 78 -11.11 -11.74 -3.43
N GLY A 79 -11.36 -12.61 -4.42
CA GLY A 79 -12.39 -12.43 -5.45
C GLY A 79 -11.97 -11.50 -6.59
N ALA A 80 -10.71 -11.05 -6.59
CA ALA A 80 -10.17 -10.24 -7.66
C ALA A 80 -9.68 -11.12 -8.81
N VAL A 81 -9.99 -10.72 -10.04
CA VAL A 81 -9.50 -11.38 -11.25
C VAL A 81 -8.83 -10.33 -12.12
N TRP A 82 -7.58 -10.57 -12.49
CA TRP A 82 -6.88 -9.77 -13.48
C TRP A 82 -6.98 -10.42 -14.85
N ASN A 83 -7.70 -9.76 -15.76
CA ASN A 83 -7.93 -10.21 -17.13
C ASN A 83 -7.07 -9.39 -18.09
N ALA A 84 -5.74 -9.57 -18.11
CA ALA A 84 -4.94 -8.70 -18.97
C ALA A 84 -3.65 -9.27 -19.57
N TYR A 85 -3.37 -10.58 -19.45
CA TYR A 85 -2.27 -11.16 -20.23
C TYR A 85 -2.75 -12.28 -21.16
N ARG A 86 -2.87 -11.94 -22.45
CA ARG A 86 -3.16 -12.88 -23.55
C ARG A 86 -4.43 -13.72 -23.36
N GLY A 87 -5.50 -13.13 -22.84
CA GLY A 87 -6.77 -13.82 -22.60
C GLY A 87 -6.78 -14.77 -21.41
N THR A 88 -5.76 -14.72 -20.54
CA THR A 88 -5.71 -15.50 -19.30
C THR A 88 -6.20 -14.66 -18.13
N SER A 89 -7.15 -15.20 -17.38
CA SER A 89 -7.66 -14.66 -16.13
C SER A 89 -6.82 -15.15 -14.95
N TYR A 90 -6.31 -14.23 -14.14
CA TYR A 90 -5.54 -14.57 -12.93
C TYR A 90 -6.34 -14.18 -11.69
N SER A 91 -6.76 -15.17 -10.90
CA SER A 91 -7.36 -14.92 -9.60
C SER A 91 -6.29 -14.52 -8.59
N LEU A 92 -6.50 -13.41 -7.90
CA LEU A 92 -5.68 -13.04 -6.77
C LEU A 92 -6.03 -13.95 -5.58
N ILE A 93 -5.01 -14.63 -5.05
CA ILE A 93 -5.14 -15.53 -3.91
C ILE A 93 -4.50 -14.89 -2.69
N GLY A 94 -5.14 -15.01 -1.51
CA GLY A 94 -4.66 -14.40 -0.26
C GLY A 94 -3.41 -15.05 0.35
N GLY A 95 -2.72 -15.93 -0.38
CA GLY A 95 -1.59 -16.72 0.13
C GLY A 95 -0.29 -15.94 0.33
N TRP A 96 -0.15 -14.76 -0.30
CA TRP A 96 0.98 -13.85 -0.12
C TRP A 96 0.53 -12.43 -0.49
N GLY A 97 0.69 -11.49 0.42
CA GLY A 97 0.17 -10.14 0.25
C GLY A 97 0.97 -9.07 0.99
N PRO A 98 0.35 -7.91 1.27
CA PRO A 98 1.03 -6.73 1.80
C PRO A 98 1.89 -6.99 3.05
N PHE A 99 1.38 -7.73 4.04
CA PHE A 99 2.12 -7.97 5.28
C PHE A 99 3.32 -8.90 5.09
N GLU A 100 3.21 -9.93 4.24
CA GLU A 100 4.36 -10.77 3.90
C GLU A 100 5.44 -10.00 3.11
N VAL A 101 5.04 -8.96 2.36
CA VAL A 101 5.97 -8.05 1.68
C VAL A 101 6.68 -7.14 2.67
N ILE A 102 5.98 -6.65 3.70
CA ILE A 102 6.60 -5.86 4.78
C ILE A 102 7.66 -6.71 5.49
N ASP A 103 7.35 -7.95 5.87
CA ASP A 103 8.31 -8.86 6.50
C ASP A 103 9.53 -9.12 5.63
N MET A 104 9.30 -9.35 4.33
CA MET A 104 10.38 -9.52 3.36
C MET A 104 11.25 -8.26 3.27
N ALA A 105 10.63 -7.09 3.16
CA ALA A 105 11.33 -5.81 3.05
C ALA A 105 12.16 -5.51 4.29
N ALA A 106 11.60 -5.73 5.49
CA ALA A 106 12.30 -5.60 6.76
C ALA A 106 13.51 -6.54 6.84
N ALA A 107 13.33 -7.83 6.48
CA ALA A 107 14.43 -8.79 6.46
C ALA A 107 15.51 -8.46 5.41
N MET A 108 15.16 -7.76 4.34
CA MET A 108 16.09 -7.27 3.31
C MET A 108 16.75 -5.94 3.68
N GLY A 109 16.22 -5.20 4.65
CA GLY A 109 16.65 -3.84 4.97
C GLY A 109 16.26 -2.81 3.90
N ILE A 110 15.09 -2.97 3.28
CA ILE A 110 14.53 -2.04 2.28
C ILE A 110 13.15 -1.53 2.72
N GLU A 111 12.70 -0.42 2.14
CA GLU A 111 11.41 0.19 2.48
C GLU A 111 10.24 -0.49 1.75
N PRO A 112 9.24 -1.01 2.46
CA PRO A 112 7.98 -1.41 1.84
C PRO A 112 7.08 -0.19 1.60
N ILE A 113 6.51 -0.09 0.40
CA ILE A 113 5.45 0.85 0.06
C ILE A 113 4.20 0.04 -0.24
N ILE A 114 3.16 0.20 0.57
CA ILE A 114 1.95 -0.62 0.47
C ILE A 114 0.81 0.21 -0.07
N THR A 115 0.25 -0.20 -1.20
CA THR A 115 -0.99 0.36 -1.72
C THR A 115 -2.19 -0.38 -1.12
N THR A 116 -3.25 0.34 -0.78
CA THR A 116 -4.57 -0.21 -0.44
C THR A 116 -5.65 0.49 -1.26
N THR A 117 -6.84 -0.10 -1.33
CA THR A 117 -7.98 0.50 -2.03
C THR A 117 -8.37 1.87 -1.48
N SER A 118 -8.79 2.78 -2.37
CA SER A 118 -9.33 4.08 -1.96
C SER A 118 -10.71 4.00 -1.29
N SER A 119 -11.34 2.82 -1.32
CA SER A 119 -12.68 2.60 -0.75
C SER A 119 -12.71 2.30 0.74
N SER A 120 -11.56 2.11 1.40
CA SER A 120 -11.51 2.01 2.86
C SER A 120 -11.99 3.32 3.49
N SER A 121 -12.82 3.22 4.52
CA SER A 121 -13.23 4.37 5.33
C SER A 121 -12.04 4.93 6.15
N PRO A 122 -12.15 6.18 6.64
CA PRO A 122 -11.11 6.75 7.51
C PRO A 122 -10.85 5.91 8.77
N THR A 123 -11.90 5.37 9.40
CA THR A 123 -11.77 4.50 10.57
C THR A 123 -11.02 3.20 10.24
N GLU A 124 -11.33 2.57 9.11
CA GLU A 124 -10.63 1.34 8.69
C GLU A 124 -9.14 1.58 8.44
N LEU A 125 -8.75 2.75 7.94
CA LEU A 125 -7.34 3.09 7.73
C LEU A 125 -6.64 3.53 9.01
N ALA A 126 -7.34 4.17 9.95
CA ALA A 126 -6.84 4.37 11.30
C ALA A 126 -6.55 3.03 11.99
N ASP A 127 -7.42 2.03 11.83
CA ASP A 127 -7.17 0.68 12.34
C ASP A 127 -5.95 0.01 11.68
N LEU A 128 -5.66 0.29 10.40
CA LEU A 128 -4.42 -0.17 9.75
C LEU A 128 -3.18 0.43 10.42
N VAL A 129 -3.20 1.73 10.76
CA VAL A 129 -2.09 2.38 11.49
C VAL A 129 -1.87 1.69 12.84
N GLU A 130 -2.94 1.46 13.61
CA GLU A 130 -2.85 0.75 14.89
C GLU A 130 -2.42 -0.71 14.71
N TYR A 131 -2.85 -1.38 13.64
CA TYR A 131 -2.40 -2.73 13.32
C TYR A 131 -0.90 -2.76 13.04
N CYS A 132 -0.34 -1.76 12.36
CA CYS A 132 1.09 -1.70 12.05
C CYS A 132 1.98 -1.20 13.20
N TRP A 133 1.49 -0.27 14.03
CA TRP A 133 2.30 0.45 15.02
C TRP A 133 1.87 0.23 16.47
N GLY A 134 0.66 -0.26 16.71
CA GLY A 134 0.12 -0.47 18.04
C GLY A 134 0.85 -1.57 18.81
N ASP A 135 0.98 -1.39 20.12
CA ASP A 135 1.48 -2.43 21.02
C ASP A 135 0.47 -3.56 21.19
N ALA A 136 0.93 -4.72 21.67
CA ALA A 136 0.08 -5.90 21.85
C ALA A 136 -1.08 -5.71 22.85
N ASN A 137 -1.12 -4.60 23.60
CA ASN A 137 -2.21 -4.21 24.50
C ASN A 137 -3.25 -3.27 23.85
N THR A 138 -2.97 -2.75 22.65
CA THR A 138 -3.94 -2.00 21.83
C THR A 138 -4.86 -2.97 21.10
N THR A 139 -6.03 -2.51 20.66
CA THR A 139 -7.03 -3.38 20.01
C THR A 139 -6.43 -4.04 18.77
N MET A 140 -5.83 -3.24 17.89
CA MET A 140 -5.30 -3.75 16.63
C MET A 140 -3.92 -4.38 16.76
N GLY A 141 -3.09 -3.94 17.71
CA GLY A 141 -1.84 -4.63 18.04
C GLY A 141 -2.07 -5.99 18.67
N ALA A 142 -3.10 -6.15 19.52
CA ALA A 142 -3.53 -7.45 20.03
C ALA A 142 -4.01 -8.37 18.89
N LYS A 143 -4.82 -7.84 17.97
CA LYS A 143 -5.22 -8.58 16.77
C LYS A 143 -4.01 -9.01 15.93
N ARG A 144 -3.06 -8.11 15.67
CA ARG A 144 -1.81 -8.44 14.94
C ARG A 144 -1.03 -9.58 15.63
N SER A 145 -0.94 -9.53 16.96
CA SER A 145 -0.30 -10.60 17.73
C SER A 145 -1.05 -11.93 17.61
N GLN A 146 -2.38 -11.92 17.63
CA GLN A 146 -3.22 -13.12 17.41
C GLN A 146 -3.10 -13.67 16.00
N ASP A 147 -2.92 -12.77 15.01
CA ASP A 147 -2.68 -13.11 13.61
C ASP A 147 -1.29 -13.75 13.37
N GLY A 148 -0.45 -13.82 14.41
CA GLY A 148 0.85 -14.49 14.39
C GLY A 148 2.06 -13.55 14.29
N HIS A 149 1.86 -12.23 14.36
CA HIS A 149 2.94 -11.24 14.26
C HIS A 149 2.98 -10.32 15.50
N PRO A 150 3.65 -10.72 16.60
CA PRO A 150 3.66 -9.95 17.84
C PRO A 150 4.39 -8.60 17.72
N GLY A 151 5.49 -8.54 16.95
CA GLY A 151 6.25 -7.31 16.71
C GLY A 151 5.46 -6.28 15.89
N ARG A 152 5.83 -5.00 15.97
CA ARG A 152 5.27 -3.96 15.10
C ARG A 152 5.76 -4.16 13.66
N TYR A 153 4.93 -3.81 12.68
CA TYR A 153 5.35 -3.78 11.27
C TYR A 153 6.13 -2.51 10.94
N GLU A 154 5.87 -1.41 11.67
CA GLU A 154 6.50 -0.10 11.45
C GLU A 154 6.37 0.41 10.01
N LEU A 155 5.24 0.12 9.36
CA LEU A 155 4.95 0.56 7.99
C LEU A 155 4.83 2.08 7.92
N ARG A 156 5.68 2.71 7.08
CA ARG A 156 5.74 4.17 6.94
C ARG A 156 5.07 4.70 5.67
N PHE A 157 5.19 4.00 4.55
CA PHE A 157 4.70 4.49 3.26
C PHE A 157 3.44 3.74 2.82
N ILE A 158 2.31 4.46 2.77
CA ILE A 158 1.01 3.89 2.46
C ILE A 158 0.37 4.68 1.32
N GLU A 159 0.04 4.01 0.23
CA GLU A 159 -0.66 4.61 -0.89
C GLU A 159 -2.15 4.28 -0.85
N LEU A 160 -3.00 5.30 -1.03
CA LEU A 160 -4.45 5.20 -0.86
C LEU A 160 -5.18 5.31 -2.20
N GLY A 161 -5.28 4.18 -2.90
CA GLY A 161 -5.74 4.05 -4.29
C GLY A 161 -4.59 3.87 -5.28
N ASN A 162 -4.89 3.81 -6.59
CA ASN A 162 -3.87 3.73 -7.65
C ASN A 162 -4.39 4.36 -8.96
N GLU A 163 -3.73 5.38 -9.49
CA GLU A 163 -4.06 6.04 -10.78
C GLU A 163 -5.50 6.58 -10.86
N GLN A 164 -6.13 6.84 -9.71
CA GLN A 164 -7.45 7.48 -9.63
C GLN A 164 -7.46 8.62 -8.63
N TYR A 165 -8.38 9.56 -8.82
CA TYR A 165 -8.67 10.53 -7.78
C TYR A 165 -9.40 9.85 -6.61
N ASN A 166 -8.85 9.97 -5.41
CA ASN A 166 -9.50 9.53 -4.18
C ASN A 166 -10.08 10.75 -3.43
N SER A 167 -11.39 10.97 -3.56
CA SER A 167 -12.07 12.13 -2.94
C SER A 167 -12.15 12.06 -1.41
N ASN A 168 -11.83 10.93 -0.79
CA ASN A 168 -11.84 10.74 0.65
C ASN A 168 -10.42 10.84 1.26
N TYR A 169 -9.40 11.05 0.42
CA TYR A 169 -7.99 10.95 0.81
C TYR A 169 -7.63 11.80 2.03
N VAL A 170 -8.02 13.08 2.04
CA VAL A 170 -7.65 13.99 3.14
C VAL A 170 -8.27 13.56 4.47
N ASP A 171 -9.52 13.07 4.46
CA ASP A 171 -10.18 12.58 5.68
C ASP A 171 -9.58 11.26 6.16
N GLN A 172 -9.22 10.37 5.23
CA GLN A 172 -8.51 9.14 5.53
C GLN A 172 -7.16 9.42 6.20
N VAL A 173 -6.35 10.31 5.61
CA VAL A 173 -5.05 10.70 6.18
C VAL A 173 -5.23 11.37 7.55
N ALA A 174 -6.21 12.25 7.71
CA ALA A 174 -6.47 12.89 9.00
C ALA A 174 -6.79 11.87 10.10
N ALA A 175 -7.58 10.82 9.80
CA ALA A 175 -7.86 9.75 10.75
C ALA A 175 -6.62 8.89 11.05
N MET A 176 -5.80 8.60 10.03
CA MET A 176 -4.54 7.87 10.18
C MET A 176 -3.54 8.64 11.05
N GLU A 177 -3.34 9.94 10.82
CA GLU A 177 -2.46 10.78 11.63
C GLU A 177 -2.98 11.01 13.04
N ALA A 178 -4.30 11.11 13.22
CA ALA A 178 -4.90 11.15 14.55
C ALA A 178 -4.59 9.85 15.33
N LYS A 179 -4.64 8.69 14.66
CA LYS A 179 -4.22 7.42 15.26
C LYS A 179 -2.73 7.38 15.53
N ALA A 180 -1.89 7.79 14.59
CA ALA A 180 -0.44 7.86 14.75
C ALA A 180 -0.05 8.72 15.95
N THR A 181 -0.70 9.87 16.12
CA THR A 181 -0.57 10.75 17.28
C THR A 181 -0.92 10.04 18.58
N ALA A 182 -2.06 9.34 18.63
CA ALA A 182 -2.48 8.59 19.81
C ALA A 182 -1.51 7.45 20.18
N LEU A 183 -0.74 6.94 19.21
CA LEU A 183 0.29 5.91 19.39
C LEU A 183 1.69 6.48 19.63
N GLY A 184 1.87 7.80 19.58
CA GLY A 184 3.16 8.46 19.77
C GLY A 184 4.11 8.34 18.57
N VAL A 185 3.58 8.13 17.36
CA VAL A 185 4.34 7.97 16.10
C VAL A 185 3.91 8.97 15.02
N ALA A 186 3.35 10.11 15.42
CA ALA A 186 2.97 11.19 14.50
C ALA A 186 4.17 11.65 13.66
N GLY A 187 3.94 11.87 12.36
CA GLY A 187 4.98 12.30 11.43
C GLY A 187 5.93 11.20 10.92
N GLU A 188 5.87 9.97 11.47
CA GLU A 188 6.65 8.83 10.96
C GLU A 188 6.09 8.27 9.64
N LEU A 189 4.81 8.54 9.34
CA LEU A 189 4.13 8.04 8.17
C LEU A 189 4.14 9.04 7.01
N LYS A 190 4.20 8.51 5.80
CA LYS A 190 3.94 9.20 4.54
C LYS A 190 2.76 8.55 3.83
N TYR A 191 1.78 9.37 3.49
CA TYR A 191 0.60 8.94 2.77
C TYR A 191 0.75 9.37 1.32
N ILE A 192 0.62 8.41 0.41
CA ILE A 192 0.85 8.63 -1.01
C ILE A 192 -0.51 8.76 -1.70
N PHE A 193 -0.72 9.90 -2.35
CA PHE A 193 -1.88 10.18 -3.18
C PHE A 193 -1.56 9.76 -4.62
N PRO A 194 -2.35 8.88 -5.24
CA PRO A 194 -2.02 8.29 -6.55
C PRO A 194 -2.34 9.21 -7.75
N ALA A 195 -2.38 10.53 -7.52
CA ALA A 195 -2.73 11.56 -8.49
C ALA A 195 -2.24 12.94 -8.00
N VAL A 196 -2.75 14.03 -8.60
CA VAL A 196 -2.49 15.41 -8.16
C VAL A 196 -3.67 15.94 -7.36
N LEU A 197 -3.42 16.40 -6.12
CA LEU A 197 -4.47 16.98 -5.26
C LEU A 197 -5.07 18.24 -5.91
N ASN A 198 -6.39 18.42 -5.81
CA ASN A 198 -7.05 19.67 -6.19
C ASN A 198 -6.83 20.76 -5.11
N ASP A 199 -7.16 22.02 -5.42
CA ASP A 199 -6.89 23.14 -4.50
C ASP A 199 -7.74 23.11 -3.22
N ALA A 200 -8.95 22.53 -3.27
CA ALA A 200 -9.79 22.37 -2.09
C ALA A 200 -9.19 21.35 -1.10
N ASP A 201 -8.68 20.23 -1.60
CA ASP A 201 -8.03 19.20 -0.78
C ASP A 201 -6.67 19.68 -0.25
N VAL A 202 -5.92 20.47 -1.02
CA VAL A 202 -4.72 21.17 -0.53
C VAL A 202 -5.06 22.12 0.63
N ALA A 203 -6.09 22.94 0.47
CA ALA A 203 -6.52 23.87 1.52
C ALA A 203 -6.98 23.11 2.79
N LYS A 204 -7.70 22.00 2.61
CA LYS A 204 -8.16 21.14 3.70
C LYS A 204 -6.99 20.48 4.43
N ALA A 205 -6.03 19.89 3.71
CA ALA A 205 -4.83 19.28 4.30
C ALA A 205 -4.00 20.29 5.10
N ARG A 206 -3.83 21.52 4.59
CA ARG A 206 -3.15 22.60 5.33
C ARG A 206 -3.89 23.01 6.59
N ALA A 207 -5.22 23.15 6.53
CA ALA A 207 -6.02 23.51 7.69
C ALA A 207 -5.93 22.47 8.82
N LEU A 208 -5.67 21.22 8.45
CA LEU A 208 -5.46 20.10 9.37
C LEU A 208 -4.00 19.93 9.80
N GLY A 209 -3.04 20.62 9.17
CA GLY A 209 -1.61 20.54 9.49
C GLY A 209 -0.95 19.21 9.13
N ILE A 210 -1.45 18.52 8.09
CA ILE A 210 -0.97 17.19 7.67
C ILE A 210 -0.24 17.21 6.33
N ASP A 211 0.03 18.39 5.76
CA ASP A 211 0.57 18.53 4.42
C ASP A 211 2.00 18.00 4.26
N GLU A 212 2.80 18.05 5.33
CA GLU A 212 4.14 17.46 5.35
C GLU A 212 4.13 15.93 5.21
N GLN A 213 3.05 15.26 5.62
CA GLN A 213 2.93 13.81 5.55
C GLN A 213 2.46 13.32 4.16
N LEU A 214 2.05 14.23 3.27
CA LEU A 214 1.53 13.87 1.96
C LEU A 214 2.67 13.72 0.94
N ALA A 215 2.55 12.72 0.08
CA ALA A 215 3.35 12.57 -1.12
C ALA A 215 2.44 12.35 -2.32
N ILE A 216 2.75 12.96 -3.47
CA ILE A 216 2.06 12.65 -4.73
C ILE A 216 2.81 11.54 -5.46
N ASP A 217 2.10 10.49 -5.88
CA ASP A 217 2.61 9.57 -6.91
C ASP A 217 2.24 10.12 -8.28
N MET A 218 3.27 10.45 -9.05
CA MET A 218 3.10 11.20 -10.30
C MET A 218 2.64 10.33 -11.47
N HIS A 219 2.88 9.01 -11.45
CA HIS A 219 2.53 8.09 -12.53
C HIS A 219 2.87 8.66 -13.93
N VAL A 220 4.16 8.91 -14.17
CA VAL A 220 4.66 9.45 -15.46
C VAL A 220 5.64 8.50 -16.16
N GLY A 221 5.58 7.21 -15.83
CA GLY A 221 6.50 6.18 -16.35
C GLY A 221 7.98 6.50 -16.17
N ALA A 222 8.85 5.96 -17.03
CA ALA A 222 10.31 6.10 -16.90
C ALA A 222 10.89 7.53 -17.09
N GLY A 223 10.09 8.55 -17.42
CA GLY A 223 10.57 9.89 -17.75
C GLY A 223 9.70 11.03 -17.21
N GLY A 224 10.25 12.24 -17.10
CA GLY A 224 9.48 13.45 -16.76
C GLY A 224 9.11 13.64 -15.28
N ALA A 225 9.30 12.63 -14.42
CA ALA A 225 9.01 12.72 -12.98
C ALA A 225 9.63 13.94 -12.29
N VAL A 226 10.88 14.26 -12.59
CA VAL A 226 11.55 15.43 -12.00
C VAL A 226 10.90 16.75 -12.43
N ASP A 227 10.48 16.85 -13.69
CA ASP A 227 9.87 18.08 -14.21
C ASP A 227 8.42 18.24 -13.73
N THR A 228 7.66 17.14 -13.64
CA THR A 228 6.35 17.11 -13.00
C THR A 228 6.44 17.53 -11.53
N ALA A 229 7.41 17.00 -10.78
CA ALA A 229 7.62 17.38 -9.38
C ALA A 229 7.95 18.87 -9.25
N LYS A 230 8.87 19.40 -10.08
CA LYS A 230 9.20 20.83 -10.10
C LYS A 230 7.99 21.71 -10.39
N TYR A 231 7.16 21.30 -11.36
CA TYR A 231 5.94 22.03 -11.71
C TYR A 231 4.96 22.06 -10.53
N GLU A 232 4.72 20.92 -9.89
CA GLU A 232 3.79 20.83 -8.77
C GLU A 232 4.27 21.62 -7.54
N PHE A 233 5.57 21.53 -7.20
CA PHE A 233 6.16 22.33 -6.12
C PHE A 233 6.16 23.83 -6.44
N GLY A 234 6.44 24.21 -7.69
CA GLY A 234 6.42 25.61 -8.13
C GLY A 234 5.03 26.23 -8.09
N ARG A 235 3.99 25.45 -8.39
CA ARG A 235 2.59 25.88 -8.28
C ARG A 235 2.14 26.06 -6.82
N ARG A 236 2.76 25.37 -5.87
CA ARG A 236 2.35 25.31 -4.45
C ARG A 236 3.55 25.45 -3.49
N PRO A 237 4.29 26.58 -3.53
CA PRO A 237 5.59 26.70 -2.87
C PRO A 237 5.53 26.65 -1.34
N THR A 238 4.35 26.81 -0.74
CA THR A 238 4.12 26.78 0.71
C THR A 238 3.41 25.52 1.19
N PHE A 239 3.28 24.48 0.35
CA PHE A 239 2.64 23.22 0.72
C PHE A 239 3.72 22.17 0.99
N GLY A 240 3.73 21.60 2.19
CA GLY A 240 4.82 20.74 2.69
C GLY A 240 4.98 19.37 2.02
N MET A 241 4.35 19.12 0.87
CA MET A 241 4.28 17.79 0.28
C MET A 241 5.60 17.31 -0.32
N SER A 242 5.75 15.98 -0.38
CA SER A 242 6.76 15.29 -1.17
C SER A 242 6.20 14.81 -2.51
N ALA A 243 7.06 14.31 -3.39
CA ALA A 243 6.65 13.65 -4.63
C ALA A 243 7.43 12.35 -4.80
N ILE A 244 6.78 11.35 -5.38
CA ILE A 244 7.32 10.05 -5.72
C ILE A 244 6.84 9.67 -7.13
N ASN A 245 7.58 8.81 -7.82
CA ASN A 245 7.13 8.19 -9.05
C ASN A 245 7.26 6.68 -8.88
N LEU A 246 6.13 6.01 -8.74
CA LEU A 246 6.10 4.56 -8.56
C LEU A 246 5.72 3.82 -9.85
N GLU A 247 5.60 4.54 -10.95
CA GLU A 247 5.46 3.98 -12.29
C GLU A 247 6.83 3.97 -12.98
N THR A 248 7.28 2.77 -13.37
CA THR A 248 8.62 2.56 -13.98
C THR A 248 8.52 1.81 -15.31
N ASN A 249 7.35 1.83 -15.96
CA ASN A 249 7.13 1.21 -17.27
C ASN A 249 7.94 1.88 -18.39
#